data_AF-A0A3G8Z9C4-F1
#
_entry.id   AF-A0A3G8Z9C4-F1
#
_cell.length_a   1.000
_cell.length_b   1.000
_cell.length_c   1.000
_cell.angle_alpha   90.00
_cell.angle_beta   90.00
_cell.angle_gamma   90.00
#
_symmetry.space_group_name_H-M   'P 1'
#
loop_
_entity.id
_entity.type
_entity.pdbx_description
1 polymer ?
#
loop_
_entity_poly.entity_id
_entity_poly.type
_entity_poly.pdbx_seq_one_letter_code
_entity_poly.pdbx_strand_id
1 'polypeptide(L)'
;MDAKIVTYLNHDNYFGVLVYGTHIQEMVEIYSNTLLIPLPKLYHNDFVDYVKNFGANFNFKFSDVNIETFNKDYNDNIPVAFILHKICKPESDNKTFESKYYPEVEKAKLYLAMHSGQSSYDFFKVIKNNNRIFYKTELLQFNESFRLWISEEEKTEFKLSTENIITNQRFSITLFQDANRELNNVYKIARYFLVLESIVGSQAESRREIRNFFAINNYSTFYDFRNELGQNFQIDFVELAGIIRAKLFHGVELKYKYFKKLFNTEDDYIFFIKNTGYFPKYMRDMCEVALRTKEMTSR
;
A
#
# COMPACT_ATOMS: atom_id res chain seq x y z
N MET A 1 -34.01 3.85 5.98
CA MET A 1 -33.01 2.81 5.72
C MET A 1 -33.69 1.73 4.89
N ASP A 2 -33.11 1.32 3.77
CA ASP A 2 -33.73 0.37 2.84
C ASP A 2 -34.09 -0.95 3.54
N ALA A 3 -35.28 -1.51 3.26
CA ALA A 3 -35.79 -2.73 3.90
C ALA A 3 -34.83 -3.91 3.75
N LYS A 4 -34.11 -3.96 2.62
CA LYS A 4 -33.12 -5.01 2.33
C LYS A 4 -31.90 -4.92 3.26
N ILE A 5 -31.44 -3.72 3.58
CA ILE A 5 -30.34 -3.49 4.53
C ILE A 5 -30.75 -3.93 5.94
N VAL A 6 -31.98 -3.59 6.35
CA VAL A 6 -32.52 -3.98 7.66
C VAL A 6 -32.60 -5.50 7.79
N THR A 7 -33.05 -6.20 6.73
CA THR A 7 -33.05 -7.67 6.72
C THR A 7 -31.64 -8.24 6.86
N TYR A 8 -30.68 -7.75 6.08
CA TYR A 8 -29.28 -8.21 6.13
C TYR A 8 -28.66 -7.99 7.52
N LEU A 9 -28.80 -6.78 8.08
CA LEU A 9 -28.22 -6.45 9.39
C LEU A 9 -28.86 -7.25 10.52
N ASN A 10 -30.16 -7.53 10.45
CA ASN A 10 -30.90 -8.16 11.55
C ASN A 10 -30.87 -9.70 11.52
N HIS A 11 -30.85 -10.33 10.35
CA HIS A 11 -31.05 -11.78 10.24
C HIS A 11 -29.81 -12.54 9.79
N ASP A 12 -28.97 -11.93 8.94
CA ASP A 12 -27.84 -12.63 8.34
C ASP A 12 -26.57 -12.53 9.20
N ASN A 13 -25.66 -13.48 8.98
CA ASN A 13 -24.25 -13.33 9.33
C ASN A 13 -23.57 -12.48 8.26
N TYR A 14 -22.67 -11.59 8.64
CA TYR A 14 -21.99 -10.72 7.69
C TYR A 14 -20.59 -10.31 8.15
N PHE A 15 -19.77 -9.95 7.17
CA PHE A 15 -18.54 -9.18 7.35
C PHE A 15 -18.71 -7.80 6.72
N GLY A 16 -18.55 -6.77 7.55
CA GLY A 16 -18.75 -5.38 7.18
C GLY A 16 -17.47 -4.59 7.33
N VAL A 17 -17.18 -3.71 6.38
CA VAL A 17 -16.04 -2.79 6.45
C VAL A 17 -16.52 -1.38 6.11
N LEU A 18 -16.27 -0.44 7.02
CA LEU A 18 -16.42 0.99 6.73
C LEU A 18 -15.16 1.47 6.05
N VAL A 19 -15.36 2.15 4.93
CA VAL A 19 -14.31 2.76 4.14
C VAL A 19 -14.57 4.23 3.91
N TYR A 20 -13.52 5.04 3.89
CA TYR A 20 -13.59 6.46 3.52
C TYR A 20 -12.83 6.73 2.21
N GLY A 21 -13.12 7.88 1.60
CA GLY A 21 -12.42 8.36 0.41
C GLY A 21 -12.99 7.87 -0.92
N THR A 22 -14.14 7.18 -0.90
CA THR A 22 -14.88 6.80 -2.13
C THR A 22 -16.34 7.13 -1.98
N HIS A 23 -16.94 7.66 -3.04
CA HIS A 23 -18.34 8.10 -3.05
C HIS A 23 -19.20 7.23 -3.97
N ILE A 24 -20.34 6.80 -3.45
CA ILE A 24 -21.46 6.21 -4.20
C ILE A 24 -22.73 6.97 -3.83
N GLN A 25 -23.64 7.14 -4.79
CA GLN A 25 -24.86 7.94 -4.60
C GLN A 25 -26.03 7.11 -4.07
N GLU A 26 -26.05 5.83 -4.41
CA GLU A 26 -27.09 4.88 -4.02
C GLU A 26 -26.48 3.54 -3.58
N MET A 27 -27.31 2.71 -2.96
CA MET A 27 -26.90 1.35 -2.60
C MET A 27 -26.66 0.53 -3.86
N VAL A 28 -25.50 -0.12 -3.94
CA VAL A 28 -25.16 -1.00 -5.07
C VAL A 28 -25.00 -2.42 -4.56
N GLU A 29 -25.70 -3.36 -5.18
CA GLU A 29 -25.49 -4.79 -4.95
C GLU A 29 -24.49 -5.32 -5.97
N ILE A 30 -23.41 -5.90 -5.46
CA ILE A 30 -22.39 -6.55 -6.28
C ILE A 30 -22.28 -8.03 -5.89
N TYR A 31 -22.09 -8.88 -6.90
CA TYR A 31 -21.87 -10.32 -6.73
C TYR A 31 -22.95 -11.08 -5.93
N SER A 32 -24.20 -10.58 -5.89
CA SER A 32 -25.38 -11.21 -5.25
C SER A 32 -25.31 -11.47 -3.73
N ASN A 33 -24.18 -11.19 -3.08
CA ASN A 33 -23.99 -11.35 -1.64
C ASN A 33 -23.26 -10.17 -0.99
N THR A 34 -22.93 -9.12 -1.76
CA THR A 34 -22.19 -7.96 -1.25
C THR A 34 -22.96 -6.68 -1.56
N LEU A 35 -23.14 -5.83 -0.55
CA LEU A 35 -23.80 -4.54 -0.65
C LEU A 35 -22.80 -3.43 -0.40
N LEU A 36 -22.83 -2.41 -1.24
CA LEU A 36 -22.16 -1.14 -1.04
C LEU A 36 -23.22 -0.14 -0.61
N ILE A 37 -23.12 0.38 0.61
CA ILE A 37 -24.13 1.24 1.20
C ILE A 37 -23.52 2.63 1.41
N PRO A 38 -24.02 3.69 0.77
CA PRO A 38 -23.59 5.04 1.09
C PRO A 38 -24.00 5.38 2.52
N LEU A 39 -23.07 5.96 3.27
CA LEU A 39 -23.34 6.46 4.62
C LEU A 39 -23.28 7.99 4.66
N PRO A 40 -23.87 8.60 5.71
CA PRO A 40 -23.62 10.01 5.99
C PRO A 40 -22.11 10.27 6.00
N LYS A 41 -21.74 11.38 5.37
CA LYS A 41 -20.33 11.78 5.28
C LYS A 41 -19.81 12.11 6.67
N LEU A 42 -18.51 11.90 6.90
CA LEU A 42 -17.87 12.27 8.16
C LEU A 42 -17.41 13.72 8.11
N TYR A 43 -17.64 14.46 9.19
CA TYR A 43 -17.13 15.83 9.38
C TYR A 43 -15.66 15.81 9.77
N HIS A 44 -14.88 16.73 9.20
CA HIS A 44 -13.50 16.97 9.60
C HIS A 44 -13.48 18.00 10.74
N ASN A 45 -13.90 17.61 11.96
CA ASN A 45 -13.91 18.52 13.14
C ASN A 45 -12.53 19.09 13.45
N ASP A 46 -11.46 18.45 12.95
CA ASP A 46 -10.10 18.81 13.34
C ASP A 46 -9.38 19.71 12.33
N PHE A 47 -9.81 19.83 11.07
CA PHE A 47 -8.99 20.49 10.05
C PHE A 47 -9.00 22.02 10.19
N VAL A 48 -10.18 22.62 10.28
CA VAL A 48 -10.32 24.08 10.40
C VAL A 48 -9.80 24.55 11.76
N ASP A 49 -10.08 23.79 12.81
CA ASP A 49 -9.59 24.10 14.15
C ASP A 49 -8.06 23.92 14.23
N TYR A 50 -7.48 22.93 13.57
CA TYR A 50 -6.02 22.81 13.42
C TYR A 50 -5.42 23.99 12.68
N VAL A 51 -6.02 24.42 11.55
CA VAL A 51 -5.53 25.60 10.81
C VAL A 51 -5.60 26.85 11.68
N LYS A 52 -6.72 27.11 12.37
CA LYS A 52 -6.86 28.23 13.30
C LYS A 52 -5.83 28.18 14.43
N ASN A 53 -5.66 27.01 15.05
CA ASN A 53 -4.67 26.79 16.11
C ASN A 53 -3.25 26.99 15.59
N PHE A 54 -2.92 26.50 14.39
CA PHE A 54 -1.63 26.73 13.74
C PHE A 54 -1.37 28.22 13.52
N GLY A 55 -2.31 28.96 12.92
CA GLY A 55 -2.08 30.39 12.72
C GLY A 55 -2.06 31.18 14.03
N ALA A 56 -2.82 30.79 15.05
CA ALA A 56 -2.69 31.35 16.39
C ALA A 56 -1.29 31.10 16.98
N ASN A 57 -0.77 29.87 16.85
CA ASN A 57 0.57 29.49 17.32
C ASN A 57 1.69 30.28 16.64
N PHE A 58 1.49 30.71 15.39
CA PHE A 58 2.48 31.48 14.61
C PHE A 58 2.10 32.96 14.39
N ASN A 59 1.07 33.47 15.08
CA ASN A 59 0.53 34.84 14.92
C ASN A 59 0.16 35.23 13.47
N PHE A 60 -0.29 34.27 12.66
CA PHE A 60 -0.82 34.54 11.34
C PHE A 60 -2.27 35.06 11.44
N LYS A 61 -2.55 36.16 10.73
CA LYS A 61 -3.92 36.67 10.61
C LYS A 61 -4.65 35.89 9.53
N PHE A 62 -5.79 35.32 9.88
CA PHE A 62 -6.70 34.69 8.93
C PHE A 62 -7.58 35.75 8.26
N SER A 63 -7.94 35.51 7.00
CA SER A 63 -9.04 36.22 6.36
C SER A 63 -10.33 35.47 6.66
N ASP A 64 -11.25 36.08 7.40
CA ASP A 64 -12.52 35.46 7.82
C ASP A 64 -13.37 34.99 6.63
N VAL A 65 -13.24 35.68 5.49
CA VAL A 65 -13.98 35.39 4.25
C VAL A 65 -13.72 33.97 3.73
N ASN A 66 -12.49 33.46 3.87
CA ASN A 66 -12.14 32.13 3.38
C ASN A 66 -12.59 31.01 4.34
N ILE A 67 -12.66 31.26 5.64
CA ILE A 67 -13.01 30.23 6.63
C ILE A 67 -14.52 29.96 6.63
N GLU A 68 -15.33 31.01 6.49
CA GLU A 68 -16.79 30.87 6.44
C GLU A 68 -17.26 30.14 5.17
N THR A 69 -16.65 30.43 4.01
CA THR A 69 -16.90 29.67 2.77
C THR A 69 -16.39 28.23 2.87
N PHE A 70 -15.19 28.02 3.44
CA PHE A 70 -14.65 26.67 3.62
C PHE A 70 -15.53 25.80 4.52
N ASN A 71 -16.04 26.31 5.64
CA ASN A 71 -16.98 25.58 6.50
C ASN A 71 -18.30 25.23 5.79
N LYS A 72 -18.78 26.10 4.90
CA LYS A 72 -20.01 25.88 4.15
C LYS A 72 -19.83 24.86 3.02
N ASP A 73 -18.69 24.93 2.33
CA ASP A 73 -18.38 24.09 1.16
C ASP A 73 -17.79 22.73 1.55
N TYR A 74 -17.23 22.60 2.77
CA TYR A 74 -16.52 21.41 3.24
C TYR A 74 -17.14 20.71 4.45
N ASN A 75 -18.31 21.13 4.91
CA ASN A 75 -19.01 20.55 6.07
C ASN A 75 -19.25 19.03 5.90
N ASP A 76 -19.42 18.52 4.69
CA ASP A 76 -19.69 17.10 4.46
C ASP A 76 -18.77 16.54 3.37
N ASN A 77 -17.48 16.32 3.68
CA ASN A 77 -16.48 16.07 2.63
C ASN A 77 -15.75 14.74 2.66
N ILE A 78 -15.85 13.96 3.73
CA ILE A 78 -15.28 12.60 3.72
C ILE A 78 -16.40 11.64 3.34
N PRO A 79 -16.49 11.21 2.05
CA PRO A 79 -17.48 10.23 1.66
C PRO A 79 -17.16 8.91 2.34
N VAL A 80 -18.20 8.31 2.91
CA VAL A 80 -18.12 7.03 3.59
C VAL A 80 -19.04 6.05 2.90
N ALA A 81 -18.51 4.85 2.67
CA ALA A 81 -19.29 3.72 2.22
C ALA A 81 -19.12 2.57 3.22
N PHE A 82 -20.18 1.79 3.37
CA PHE A 82 -20.15 0.54 4.10
C PHE A 82 -20.23 -0.62 3.12
N ILE A 83 -19.17 -1.43 3.10
CA ILE A 83 -19.12 -2.67 2.33
C ILE A 83 -19.64 -3.77 3.24
N LEU A 84 -20.75 -4.38 2.89
CA LEU A 84 -21.34 -5.47 3.65
C LEU A 84 -21.37 -6.74 2.82
N HIS A 85 -20.65 -7.77 3.26
CA HIS A 85 -20.59 -9.08 2.64
C HIS A 85 -21.38 -10.10 3.47
N LYS A 86 -22.40 -10.71 2.87
CA LYS A 86 -23.24 -11.74 3.49
C LYS A 86 -22.51 -13.07 3.55
N ILE A 87 -22.70 -13.76 4.68
CA ILE A 87 -22.04 -15.02 4.97
C ILE A 87 -23.10 -16.10 5.15
N CYS A 88 -23.01 -17.14 4.31
CA CYS A 88 -24.02 -18.19 4.23
C CYS A 88 -23.92 -19.23 5.37
N LYS A 89 -22.76 -19.37 6.01
CA LYS A 89 -22.55 -20.33 7.11
C LYS A 89 -21.80 -19.68 8.26
N PRO A 90 -22.28 -19.83 9.51
CA PRO A 90 -21.53 -19.35 10.67
C PRO A 90 -20.20 -20.10 10.81
N GLU A 91 -19.16 -19.38 11.22
CA GLU A 91 -17.82 -19.91 11.43
C GLU A 91 -17.55 -20.12 12.92
N SER A 92 -16.64 -21.04 13.25
CA SER A 92 -16.28 -21.36 14.63
C SER A 92 -15.20 -20.44 15.23
N ASP A 93 -14.40 -19.74 14.41
CA ASP A 93 -13.29 -18.90 14.85
C ASP A 93 -13.25 -17.55 14.09
N ASN A 94 -13.03 -16.47 14.85
CA ASN A 94 -12.99 -15.09 14.34
C ASN A 94 -11.69 -14.79 13.56
N LYS A 95 -10.55 -15.45 13.87
CA LYS A 95 -9.29 -15.22 13.15
C LYS A 95 -9.31 -15.80 11.73
N THR A 96 -9.98 -16.93 11.55
CA THR A 96 -10.23 -17.55 10.24
C THR A 96 -11.29 -16.80 9.44
N PHE A 97 -12.07 -15.92 10.07
CA PHE A 97 -13.12 -15.13 9.43
C PHE A 97 -12.56 -14.03 8.53
N GLU A 98 -11.63 -13.23 9.07
CA GLU A 98 -11.06 -12.09 8.34
C GLU A 98 -10.27 -12.57 7.12
N SER A 99 -9.35 -13.54 7.28
CA SER A 99 -8.56 -14.05 6.17
C SER A 99 -9.38 -14.68 5.04
N LYS A 100 -10.56 -15.26 5.35
CA LYS A 100 -11.43 -15.94 4.40
C LYS A 100 -12.32 -14.99 3.59
N TYR A 101 -12.90 -13.97 4.24
CA TYR A 101 -13.89 -13.09 3.61
C TYR A 101 -13.34 -11.73 3.18
N TYR A 102 -12.16 -11.32 3.70
CA TYR A 102 -11.52 -10.07 3.31
C TYR A 102 -11.15 -9.98 1.81
N PRO A 103 -10.75 -11.07 1.10
CA PRO A 103 -10.54 -11.02 -0.35
C PRO A 103 -11.78 -10.57 -1.15
N GLU A 104 -12.99 -10.91 -0.70
CA GLU A 104 -14.23 -10.46 -1.35
C GLU A 104 -14.51 -8.98 -1.09
N VAL A 105 -14.16 -8.48 0.10
CA VAL A 105 -14.19 -7.05 0.42
C VAL A 105 -13.16 -6.28 -0.41
N GLU A 106 -11.96 -6.81 -0.62
CA GLU A 106 -10.97 -6.17 -1.50
C GLU A 106 -11.47 -6.07 -2.95
N LYS A 107 -12.17 -7.07 -3.48
CA LYS A 107 -12.84 -6.97 -4.79
C LYS A 107 -13.91 -5.87 -4.79
N ALA A 108 -14.67 -5.74 -3.71
CA ALA A 108 -15.67 -4.68 -3.55
C ALA A 108 -15.05 -3.28 -3.48
N LYS A 109 -13.90 -3.15 -2.82
CA LYS A 109 -13.10 -1.91 -2.78
C LYS A 109 -12.58 -1.52 -4.16
N LEU A 110 -12.11 -2.51 -4.95
CA LEU A 110 -11.72 -2.26 -6.33
C LEU A 110 -12.90 -1.79 -7.19
N TYR A 111 -14.09 -2.38 -7.01
CA TYR A 111 -15.31 -1.91 -7.68
C TYR A 111 -15.67 -0.47 -7.31
N LEU A 112 -15.65 -0.15 -6.01
CA LEU A 112 -15.83 1.21 -5.49
C LEU A 112 -14.81 2.19 -6.07
N ALA A 113 -13.55 1.79 -6.17
CA ALA A 113 -12.49 2.60 -6.73
C ALA A 113 -12.66 2.85 -8.23
N MET A 114 -13.10 1.84 -8.98
CA MET A 114 -13.44 2.01 -10.39
C MET A 114 -14.64 2.96 -10.59
N HIS A 115 -15.65 2.88 -9.72
CA HIS A 115 -16.85 3.71 -9.83
C HIS A 115 -16.61 5.16 -9.41
N SER A 116 -15.81 5.40 -8.38
CA SER A 116 -15.57 6.73 -7.80
C SER A 116 -14.30 7.41 -8.29
N GLY A 117 -13.39 6.68 -8.95
CA GLY A 117 -12.07 7.18 -9.37
C GLY A 117 -11.10 7.43 -8.22
N GLN A 118 -11.43 7.01 -6.99
CA GLN A 118 -10.64 7.24 -5.79
C GLN A 118 -10.38 5.93 -5.04
N SER A 119 -9.29 5.84 -4.28
CA SER A 119 -9.00 4.66 -3.45
C SER A 119 -9.77 4.73 -2.13
N SER A 120 -10.31 3.60 -1.69
CA SER A 120 -11.02 3.46 -0.41
C SER A 120 -10.09 2.97 0.70
N TYR A 121 -10.18 3.59 1.88
CA TYR A 121 -9.37 3.21 3.05
C TYR A 121 -10.24 2.70 4.20
N ASP A 122 -9.89 1.53 4.74
CA ASP A 122 -10.59 0.89 5.86
C ASP A 122 -10.30 1.67 7.14
N PHE A 123 -11.34 1.89 7.96
CA PHE A 123 -11.16 2.46 9.30
C PHE A 123 -11.93 1.71 10.38
N PHE A 124 -12.86 0.84 9.99
CA PHE A 124 -13.65 0.06 10.93
C PHE A 124 -14.16 -1.22 10.30
N LYS A 125 -14.10 -2.32 11.05
CA LYS A 125 -14.56 -3.64 10.63
C LYS A 125 -15.59 -4.17 11.63
N VAL A 126 -16.62 -4.83 11.12
CA VAL A 126 -17.70 -5.44 11.90
C VAL A 126 -17.92 -6.86 11.42
N ILE A 127 -18.06 -7.79 12.35
CA ILE A 127 -18.42 -9.17 12.08
C ILE A 127 -19.69 -9.46 12.87
N LYS A 128 -20.73 -9.93 12.19
CA LYS A 128 -21.88 -10.55 12.84
C LYS A 128 -21.86 -12.05 12.57
N ASN A 129 -21.78 -12.84 13.62
CA ASN A 129 -21.75 -14.29 13.56
C ASN A 129 -22.61 -14.87 14.71
N ASN A 130 -23.64 -15.67 14.37
CA ASN A 130 -24.56 -16.28 15.33
C ASN A 130 -25.17 -15.26 16.32
N ASN A 131 -25.70 -14.15 15.80
CA ASN A 131 -26.25 -13.02 16.59
C ASN A 131 -25.26 -12.32 17.54
N ARG A 132 -23.97 -12.69 17.51
CA ARG A 132 -22.92 -11.95 18.20
C ARG A 132 -22.28 -10.99 17.23
N ILE A 133 -22.08 -9.75 17.68
CA ILE A 133 -21.42 -8.70 16.90
C ILE A 133 -20.05 -8.47 17.52
N PHE A 134 -19.03 -8.60 16.70
CA PHE A 134 -17.65 -8.25 17.00
C PHE A 134 -17.28 -7.06 16.12
N TYR A 135 -16.46 -6.14 16.63
CA TYR A 135 -15.97 -5.03 15.85
C TYR A 135 -14.51 -4.78 16.17
N LYS A 136 -13.81 -4.22 15.19
CA LYS A 136 -12.40 -3.83 15.29
C LYS A 136 -12.26 -2.48 14.60
N THR A 137 -11.82 -1.48 15.34
CA THR A 137 -11.29 -0.25 14.73
C THR A 137 -9.94 -0.61 14.13
N GLU A 138 -9.77 -0.34 12.84
CA GLU A 138 -8.41 -0.24 12.32
C GLU A 138 -7.88 1.10 12.86
N LEU A 139 -6.69 1.09 13.46
CA LEU A 139 -6.05 2.35 13.83
C LEU A 139 -5.98 3.19 12.54
N LEU A 140 -6.58 4.38 12.56
CA LEU A 140 -6.23 5.43 11.60
C LEU A 140 -4.71 5.42 11.54
N GLN A 141 -4.15 5.20 10.35
CA GLN A 141 -2.72 4.95 10.19
C GLN A 141 -1.91 5.97 11.00
N PHE A 142 -1.44 5.55 12.18
CA PHE A 142 -0.52 6.33 12.98
C PHE A 142 0.81 6.22 12.23
N ASN A 143 0.98 7.11 11.25
CA ASN A 143 2.22 7.27 10.50
C ASN A 143 3.24 8.12 11.27
N GLU A 144 3.13 8.18 12.60
CA GLU A 144 4.20 8.75 13.42
C GLU A 144 5.33 7.73 13.55
N SER A 145 6.21 7.73 12.55
CA SER A 145 7.54 7.16 12.71
C SER A 145 8.42 8.17 13.45
N PHE A 146 8.55 8.01 14.76
CA PHE A 146 9.57 8.73 15.52
C PHE A 146 10.93 8.11 15.22
N ARG A 147 11.75 8.80 14.42
CA ARG A 147 13.15 8.42 14.31
C ARG A 147 13.87 8.87 15.57
N LEU A 148 14.31 7.89 16.36
CA LEU A 148 15.19 8.11 17.50
C LEU A 148 16.60 8.41 16.96
N TRP A 149 17.16 9.52 17.39
CA TRP A 149 18.54 9.92 17.10
C TRP A 149 19.40 9.57 18.29
N ILE A 150 20.56 8.98 18.04
CA ILE A 150 21.55 8.67 19.08
C ILE A 150 22.29 9.96 19.48
N SER A 151 22.49 10.90 18.55
CA SER A 151 23.09 12.21 18.82
C SER A 151 22.57 13.33 17.89
N GLU A 152 22.88 14.59 18.23
CA GLU A 152 22.50 15.74 17.40
C GLU A 152 23.35 15.81 16.11
N GLU A 153 24.59 15.29 16.14
CA GLU A 153 25.42 15.13 14.95
C GLU A 153 24.76 14.18 13.95
N GLU A 154 24.27 13.00 14.39
CA GLU A 154 23.57 12.04 13.52
C GLU A 154 22.34 12.68 12.85
N LYS A 155 21.57 13.45 13.62
CA LYS A 155 20.39 14.16 13.12
C LYS A 155 20.76 15.22 12.09
N THR A 156 21.85 15.94 12.31
CA THR A 156 22.33 16.99 11.38
C THR A 156 22.85 16.37 10.10
N GLU A 157 23.66 15.32 10.20
CA GLU A 157 24.19 14.58 9.05
C GLU A 157 23.06 13.98 8.21
N PHE A 158 22.05 13.40 8.86
CA PHE A 158 20.88 12.89 8.17
C PHE A 158 20.12 13.97 7.39
N LYS A 159 19.93 15.16 7.99
CA LYS A 159 19.27 16.28 7.29
C LYS A 159 20.04 16.68 6.04
N LEU A 160 21.35 16.89 6.17
CA LEU A 160 22.20 17.28 5.04
C LEU A 160 22.22 16.22 3.94
N SER A 161 22.36 14.94 4.29
CA SER A 161 22.29 13.84 3.31
C SER A 161 20.91 13.77 2.63
N THR A 162 19.84 13.99 3.39
CA THR A 162 18.47 14.00 2.84
C THR A 162 18.25 15.15 1.87
N GLU A 163 18.70 16.36 2.20
CA GLU A 163 18.63 17.53 1.32
C GLU A 163 19.40 17.30 0.01
N ASN A 164 20.60 16.71 0.10
CA ASN A 164 21.40 16.33 -1.06
C ASN A 164 20.71 15.28 -1.94
N ILE A 165 20.14 14.23 -1.33
CA ILE A 165 19.39 13.19 -2.04
C ILE A 165 18.18 13.81 -2.75
N ILE A 166 17.40 14.66 -2.08
CA ILE A 166 16.23 15.34 -2.66
C ILE A 166 16.63 16.21 -3.84
N THR A 167 17.72 16.96 -3.72
CA THR A 167 18.19 17.87 -4.77
C THR A 167 18.67 17.11 -6.00
N ASN A 168 19.48 16.07 -5.80
CA ASN A 168 20.21 15.39 -6.88
C ASN A 168 19.48 14.17 -7.45
N GLN A 169 18.57 13.56 -6.69
CA GLN A 169 17.91 12.30 -7.03
C GLN A 169 16.38 12.40 -7.01
N ARG A 170 15.83 13.61 -7.19
CA ARG A 170 14.38 13.89 -7.16
C ARG A 170 13.54 12.91 -7.96
N PHE A 171 13.96 12.61 -9.20
CA PHE A 171 13.25 11.69 -10.07
C PHE A 171 13.18 10.27 -9.48
N SER A 172 14.32 9.74 -9.00
CA SER A 172 14.38 8.43 -8.33
C SER A 172 13.51 8.39 -7.07
N ILE A 173 13.44 9.48 -6.31
CA ILE A 173 12.57 9.59 -5.13
C ILE A 173 11.10 9.55 -5.52
N THR A 174 10.70 10.26 -6.58
CA THR A 174 9.32 10.21 -7.07
C THR A 174 8.93 8.79 -7.50
N LEU A 175 9.80 8.10 -8.25
CA LEU A 175 9.58 6.70 -8.60
C LEU A 175 9.49 5.79 -7.35
N PHE A 176 10.30 6.07 -6.33
CA PHE A 176 10.29 5.31 -5.08
C PHE A 176 8.98 5.51 -4.29
N GLN A 177 8.44 6.73 -4.26
CA GLN A 177 7.13 7.01 -3.68
C GLN A 177 6.01 6.30 -4.44
N ASP A 178 6.04 6.32 -5.76
CA ASP A 178 5.07 5.60 -6.60
C ASP A 178 5.15 4.08 -6.39
N ALA A 179 6.37 3.54 -6.27
CA ALA A 179 6.57 2.14 -5.92
C ALA A 179 5.97 1.81 -4.55
N ASN A 180 6.17 2.65 -3.53
CA ASN A 180 5.62 2.42 -2.19
C ASN A 180 4.07 2.40 -2.15
N ARG A 181 3.42 3.18 -3.01
CA ARG A 181 1.95 3.26 -3.14
C ARG A 181 1.33 2.09 -3.91
N GLU A 182 2.13 1.33 -4.67
CA GLU A 182 1.64 0.18 -5.41
C GLU A 182 1.12 -0.91 -4.47
N LEU A 183 -0.10 -1.38 -4.73
CA LEU A 183 -0.79 -2.38 -3.90
C LEU A 183 -0.47 -3.80 -4.36
N ASN A 184 -0.25 -4.00 -5.66
CA ASN A 184 0.08 -5.32 -6.19
C ASN A 184 1.58 -5.60 -6.00
N ASN A 185 1.91 -6.59 -5.18
CA ASN A 185 3.31 -6.93 -4.87
C ASN A 185 4.19 -7.20 -6.09
N VAL A 186 3.65 -7.81 -7.16
CA VAL A 186 4.44 -8.11 -8.37
C VAL A 186 4.75 -6.84 -9.14
N TYR A 187 3.77 -5.96 -9.31
CA TYR A 187 4.00 -4.63 -9.89
C TYR A 187 4.90 -3.78 -9.00
N LYS A 188 4.81 -3.94 -7.68
CA LYS A 188 5.64 -3.25 -6.69
C LYS A 188 7.12 -3.59 -6.88
N ILE A 189 7.44 -4.87 -7.09
CA ILE A 189 8.79 -5.33 -7.44
C ILE A 189 9.27 -4.68 -8.75
N ALA A 190 8.43 -4.66 -9.79
CA ALA A 190 8.77 -4.03 -11.06
C ALA A 190 9.05 -2.53 -10.93
N ARG A 191 8.26 -1.81 -10.12
CA ARG A 191 8.43 -0.38 -9.87
C ARG A 191 9.70 -0.09 -9.07
N TYR A 192 10.01 -0.88 -8.04
CA TYR A 192 11.31 -0.75 -7.36
C TYR A 192 12.49 -1.01 -8.29
N PHE A 193 12.36 -1.92 -9.25
CA PHE A 193 13.38 -2.09 -10.27
C PHE A 193 13.63 -0.80 -11.05
N LEU A 194 12.57 -0.07 -11.45
CA LEU A 194 12.71 1.24 -12.14
C LEU A 194 13.46 2.27 -11.30
N VAL A 195 13.25 2.27 -9.98
CA VAL A 195 13.99 3.16 -9.07
C VAL A 195 15.49 2.85 -9.14
N LEU A 196 15.85 1.57 -9.15
CA LEU A 196 17.25 1.16 -9.31
C LEU A 196 17.78 1.55 -10.71
N GLU A 197 16.99 1.38 -11.78
CA GLU A 197 17.36 1.82 -13.14
C GLU A 197 17.65 3.33 -13.17
N SER A 198 16.84 4.14 -12.50
CA SER A 198 17.01 5.60 -12.48
C SER A 198 18.23 6.04 -11.66
N ILE A 199 18.59 5.31 -10.60
CA ILE A 199 19.78 5.60 -9.79
C ILE A 199 21.07 5.29 -10.55
N VAL A 200 21.10 4.17 -11.29
CA VAL A 200 22.28 3.79 -12.09
C VAL A 200 22.35 4.48 -13.45
N GLY A 201 21.24 5.07 -13.92
CA GLY A 201 21.18 5.83 -15.18
C GLY A 201 21.25 4.97 -16.45
N SER A 202 20.84 3.69 -16.38
CA SER A 202 20.95 2.76 -17.50
C SER A 202 19.58 2.41 -18.10
N GLN A 203 19.48 2.39 -19.45
CA GLN A 203 18.27 1.99 -20.17
C GLN A 203 18.42 0.68 -20.97
N ALA A 204 19.65 0.29 -21.36
CA ALA A 204 19.88 -0.85 -22.25
C ALA A 204 20.39 -2.12 -21.52
N GLU A 205 21.11 -1.96 -20.40
CA GLU A 205 21.75 -3.07 -19.66
C GLU A 205 21.53 -2.96 -18.14
N SER A 206 20.36 -2.50 -17.73
CA SER A 206 20.05 -2.10 -16.35
C SER A 206 20.38 -3.18 -15.32
N ARG A 207 20.10 -4.46 -15.61
CA ARG A 207 20.43 -5.56 -14.68
C ARG A 207 21.92 -5.71 -14.40
N ARG A 208 22.78 -5.48 -15.40
CA ARG A 208 24.25 -5.54 -15.21
C ARG A 208 24.72 -4.33 -14.41
N GLU A 209 24.26 -3.14 -14.78
CA GLU A 209 24.66 -1.90 -14.11
C GLU A 209 24.20 -1.85 -12.65
N ILE A 210 22.99 -2.33 -12.34
CA ILE A 210 22.50 -2.46 -10.96
C ILE A 210 23.37 -3.45 -10.16
N ARG A 211 23.72 -4.61 -10.73
CA ARG A 211 24.62 -5.56 -10.04
C ARG A 211 26.00 -4.95 -9.80
N ASN A 212 26.57 -4.29 -10.79
CA ASN A 212 27.87 -3.62 -10.66
C ASN A 212 27.83 -2.56 -9.57
N PHE A 213 26.77 -1.74 -9.54
CA PHE A 213 26.57 -0.73 -8.51
C PHE A 213 26.57 -1.35 -7.11
N PHE A 214 25.80 -2.42 -6.86
CA PHE A 214 25.78 -3.05 -5.54
C PHE A 214 27.09 -3.80 -5.21
N ALA A 215 27.73 -4.42 -6.20
CA ALA A 215 29.01 -5.11 -6.03
C ALA A 215 30.14 -4.16 -5.61
N ILE A 216 30.24 -2.99 -6.24
CA ILE A 216 31.22 -1.94 -5.88
C ILE A 216 31.01 -1.47 -4.43
N ASN A 217 29.77 -1.51 -3.95
CA ASN A 217 29.39 -1.03 -2.63
C ASN A 217 29.25 -2.16 -1.59
N ASN A 218 29.83 -3.34 -1.85
CA ASN A 218 29.83 -4.49 -0.94
C ASN A 218 28.43 -4.91 -0.46
N TYR A 219 27.40 -4.74 -1.29
CA TYR A 219 26.04 -5.13 -0.97
C TYR A 219 25.61 -6.33 -1.82
N SER A 220 25.11 -7.38 -1.17
CA SER A 220 24.63 -8.57 -1.88
C SER A 220 23.29 -8.27 -2.58
N THR A 221 23.16 -8.69 -3.84
CA THR A 221 21.89 -8.69 -4.58
C THR A 221 21.15 -10.03 -4.48
N PHE A 222 21.77 -10.98 -3.77
CA PHE A 222 21.26 -12.32 -3.54
C PHE A 222 20.68 -12.43 -2.13
N TYR A 223 19.61 -13.20 -2.00
CA TYR A 223 19.02 -13.58 -0.72
C TYR A 223 18.74 -15.08 -0.68
N ASP A 224 19.00 -15.68 0.47
CA ASP A 224 18.75 -17.10 0.70
C ASP A 224 17.33 -17.30 1.25
N PHE A 225 16.57 -18.16 0.59
CA PHE A 225 15.24 -18.60 1.00
C PHE A 225 15.26 -20.05 1.39
N ARG A 226 14.31 -20.43 2.23
CA ARG A 226 14.01 -21.82 2.55
C ARG A 226 12.62 -22.15 2.05
N ASN A 227 12.50 -23.12 1.14
CA ASN A 227 11.20 -23.54 0.61
C ASN A 227 10.42 -24.38 1.64
N GLU A 228 9.18 -24.73 1.32
CA GLU A 228 8.29 -25.52 2.20
C GLU A 228 8.85 -26.92 2.51
N LEU A 229 9.73 -27.45 1.65
CA LEU A 229 10.44 -28.71 1.85
C LEU A 229 11.69 -28.56 2.73
N GLY A 230 11.97 -27.36 3.23
CA GLY A 230 13.12 -27.07 4.06
C GLY A 230 14.44 -26.93 3.29
N GLN A 231 14.42 -26.88 1.96
CA GLN A 231 15.60 -26.72 1.11
C GLN A 231 15.96 -25.25 0.96
N ASN A 232 17.26 -24.95 1.03
CA ASN A 232 17.76 -23.61 0.81
C ASN A 232 17.95 -23.35 -0.68
N PHE A 233 17.52 -22.19 -1.15
CA PHE A 233 17.77 -21.72 -2.51
C PHE A 233 18.01 -20.22 -2.50
N GLN A 234 18.88 -19.76 -3.38
CA GLN A 234 19.31 -18.37 -3.45
C GLN A 234 18.68 -17.68 -4.67
N ILE A 235 18.14 -16.48 -4.47
CA ILE A 235 17.50 -15.71 -5.54
C ILE A 235 18.31 -14.44 -5.79
N ASP A 236 18.70 -14.22 -7.06
CA ASP A 236 19.15 -12.93 -7.57
C ASP A 236 17.94 -12.00 -7.75
N PHE A 237 17.81 -11.01 -6.86
CA PHE A 237 16.70 -10.08 -6.89
C PHE A 237 16.73 -9.12 -8.07
N VAL A 238 17.91 -8.81 -8.59
CA VAL A 238 18.07 -7.94 -9.77
C VAL A 238 17.61 -8.67 -11.01
N GLU A 239 17.94 -9.96 -11.15
CA GLU A 239 17.45 -10.79 -12.24
C GLU A 239 15.94 -10.99 -12.15
N LEU A 240 15.43 -11.36 -10.97
CA LEU A 240 14.02 -11.59 -10.71
C LEU A 240 13.20 -10.35 -11.08
N ALA A 241 13.55 -9.19 -10.50
CA ALA A 241 12.81 -7.95 -10.70
C ALA A 241 12.94 -7.45 -12.14
N GLY A 242 14.11 -7.60 -12.76
CA GLY A 242 14.32 -7.26 -14.16
C GLY A 242 13.48 -8.10 -15.12
N ILE A 243 13.34 -9.42 -14.88
CA ILE A 243 12.43 -10.28 -15.66
C ILE A 243 10.98 -9.84 -15.47
N ILE A 244 10.55 -9.61 -14.23
CA ILE A 244 9.18 -9.18 -13.91
C ILE A 244 8.86 -7.88 -14.64
N ARG A 245 9.71 -6.86 -14.49
CA ARG A 245 9.57 -5.56 -15.17
C ARG A 245 9.52 -5.73 -16.69
N ALA A 246 10.43 -6.51 -17.27
CA ALA A 246 10.49 -6.75 -18.72
C ALA A 246 9.33 -7.58 -19.30
N LYS A 247 8.55 -8.26 -18.46
CA LYS A 247 7.35 -8.99 -18.92
C LYS A 247 6.07 -8.22 -18.65
N LEU A 248 5.89 -7.73 -17.42
CA LEU A 248 4.69 -7.00 -17.03
C LEU A 248 4.49 -5.73 -17.85
N PHE A 249 5.55 -4.94 -18.11
CA PHE A 249 5.40 -3.67 -18.81
C PHE A 249 5.15 -3.83 -20.32
N HIS A 250 5.26 -5.05 -20.84
CA HIS A 250 4.88 -5.42 -22.19
C HIS A 250 3.57 -6.21 -22.24
N GLY A 251 2.81 -6.26 -21.13
CA GLY A 251 1.53 -6.98 -21.05
C GLY A 251 1.66 -8.50 -21.10
N VAL A 252 2.85 -9.04 -20.83
CA VAL A 252 3.12 -10.48 -20.91
C VAL A 252 2.92 -11.13 -19.54
N GLU A 253 2.10 -12.19 -19.52
CA GLU A 253 1.89 -13.03 -18.35
C GLU A 253 3.20 -13.68 -17.87
N LEU A 254 3.43 -13.68 -16.56
CA LEU A 254 4.58 -14.33 -15.96
C LEU A 254 4.42 -15.85 -16.04
N LYS A 255 5.41 -16.53 -16.62
CA LYS A 255 5.44 -18.00 -16.79
C LYS A 255 6.77 -18.53 -16.28
N TYR A 256 6.73 -19.72 -15.67
CA TYR A 256 7.92 -20.39 -15.12
C TYR A 256 9.10 -20.44 -16.11
N LYS A 257 8.83 -20.64 -17.40
CA LYS A 257 9.86 -20.68 -18.45
C LYS A 257 10.80 -19.46 -18.47
N TYR A 258 10.34 -18.29 -18.03
CA TYR A 258 11.17 -17.08 -17.96
C TYR A 258 12.11 -17.07 -16.76
N PHE A 259 11.81 -17.84 -15.72
CA PHE A 259 12.52 -17.90 -14.45
C PHE A 259 13.28 -19.21 -14.24
N LYS A 260 13.38 -20.09 -15.25
CA LYS A 260 14.12 -21.38 -15.16
C LYS A 260 15.58 -21.26 -14.72
N LYS A 261 16.19 -20.09 -14.89
CA LYS A 261 17.56 -19.80 -14.43
C LYS A 261 17.62 -19.34 -12.97
N LEU A 262 16.49 -18.98 -12.37
CA LEU A 262 16.36 -18.51 -11.00
C LEU A 262 15.73 -19.52 -10.06
N PHE A 263 14.84 -20.37 -10.58
CA PHE A 263 14.15 -21.39 -9.80
C PHE A 263 14.48 -22.78 -10.36
N ASN A 264 15.00 -23.64 -9.48
CA ASN A 264 15.38 -25.00 -9.81
C ASN A 264 14.16 -25.86 -10.18
N THR A 265 13.01 -25.58 -9.57
CA THR A 265 11.75 -26.28 -9.81
C THR A 265 10.61 -25.31 -10.13
N GLU A 266 9.54 -25.82 -10.74
CA GLU A 266 8.31 -25.05 -10.92
C GLU A 266 7.61 -24.77 -9.59
N ASP A 267 7.80 -25.64 -8.59
CA ASP A 267 7.27 -25.46 -7.24
C ASP A 267 7.91 -24.26 -6.52
N ASP A 268 9.21 -24.02 -6.68
CA ASP A 268 9.87 -22.82 -6.12
C ASP A 268 9.34 -21.52 -6.77
N TYR A 269 9.00 -21.58 -8.06
CA TYR A 269 8.35 -20.48 -8.77
C TYR A 269 6.91 -20.25 -8.29
N ILE A 270 6.14 -21.32 -8.08
CA ILE A 270 4.79 -21.24 -7.51
C ILE A 270 4.83 -20.67 -6.09
N PHE A 271 5.81 -21.10 -5.28
CA PHE A 271 6.05 -20.56 -3.95
C PHE A 271 6.30 -19.05 -4.01
N PHE A 272 7.17 -18.58 -4.92
CA PHE A 272 7.40 -17.16 -5.15
C PHE A 272 6.10 -16.40 -5.47
N ILE A 273 5.32 -16.88 -6.44
CA ILE A 273 4.07 -16.22 -6.86
C ILE A 273 3.04 -16.18 -5.73
N LYS A 274 2.97 -17.22 -4.89
CA LYS A 274 2.07 -17.29 -3.74
C LYS A 274 2.53 -16.45 -2.54
N ASN A 275 3.84 -16.25 -2.37
CA ASN A 275 4.45 -15.58 -1.21
C ASN A 275 5.13 -14.24 -1.56
N THR A 276 4.56 -13.49 -2.50
CA THR A 276 5.17 -12.25 -3.01
C THR A 276 5.33 -11.15 -1.94
N GLY A 277 4.71 -11.23 -0.76
CA GLY A 277 4.77 -10.18 0.26
C GLY A 277 6.17 -9.84 0.79
N TYR A 278 7.10 -10.80 0.78
CA TYR A 278 8.48 -10.59 1.28
C TYR A 278 9.40 -9.87 0.28
N PHE A 279 9.16 -10.08 -1.02
CA PHE A 279 10.05 -9.64 -2.09
C PHE A 279 10.08 -8.11 -2.30
N PRO A 280 8.94 -7.38 -2.28
CA PRO A 280 8.91 -5.94 -2.32
C PRO A 280 9.69 -5.30 -1.17
N LYS A 281 9.68 -5.90 0.03
CA LYS A 281 10.42 -5.36 1.17
C LYS A 281 11.92 -5.36 0.90
N TYR A 282 12.47 -6.48 0.42
CA TYR A 282 13.89 -6.54 0.08
C TYR A 282 14.26 -5.57 -1.06
N MET A 283 13.43 -5.49 -2.10
CA MET A 283 13.63 -4.52 -3.19
C MET A 283 13.57 -3.06 -2.72
N ARG A 284 12.67 -2.75 -1.78
CA ARG A 284 12.60 -1.44 -1.14
C ARG A 284 13.89 -1.12 -0.40
N ASP A 285 14.36 -2.07 0.42
CA ASP A 285 15.58 -1.89 1.21
C ASP A 285 16.80 -1.68 0.29
N MET A 286 16.88 -2.41 -0.84
CA MET A 286 17.88 -2.16 -1.89
C MET A 286 17.80 -0.74 -2.47
N CYS A 287 16.60 -0.22 -2.74
CA CYS A 287 16.42 1.15 -3.23
C CYS A 287 16.87 2.18 -2.19
N GLU A 288 16.54 1.97 -0.91
CA GLU A 288 16.96 2.86 0.18
C GLU A 288 18.49 2.91 0.32
N VAL A 289 19.14 1.74 0.24
CA VAL A 289 20.61 1.66 0.20
C VAL A 289 21.14 2.41 -1.01
N ALA A 290 20.62 2.14 -2.21
CA ALA A 290 21.11 2.76 -3.44
C ALA A 290 20.99 4.30 -3.43
N LEU A 291 19.87 4.84 -2.93
CA LEU A 291 19.66 6.29 -2.80
C LEU A 291 20.73 6.94 -1.90
N ARG A 292 21.06 6.30 -0.77
CA ARG A 292 22.09 6.80 0.16
C ARG A 292 23.50 6.63 -0.40
N THR A 293 23.80 5.48 -0.98
CA THR A 293 25.14 5.17 -1.50
C THR A 293 25.51 6.04 -2.70
N LYS A 294 24.54 6.33 -3.59
CA LYS A 294 24.78 7.21 -4.75
C LYS A 294 25.18 8.63 -4.33
N GLU A 295 24.66 9.12 -3.20
CA GLU A 295 25.04 10.41 -2.62
C GLU A 295 26.53 10.44 -2.25
N MET A 296 27.03 9.38 -1.60
CA MET A 296 28.43 9.29 -1.20
C MET A 296 29.41 9.25 -2.38
N THR A 297 29.04 8.60 -3.49
CA THR A 297 29.88 8.52 -4.70
C THR A 297 29.89 9.79 -5.56
N SER A 298 29.02 10.77 -5.26
CA SER A 298 28.92 12.02 -6.02
C SER A 298 29.66 13.20 -5.36
N ARG A 299 30.36 12.94 -4.25
CA ARG A 299 31.28 13.86 -3.58
C ARG A 299 32.72 13.53 -3.99
#